data_AF-A0A7C5X905-F1
#
_entry.id   AF-A0A7C5X905-F1
#
_cell.length_a   1.000
_cell.length_b   1.000
_cell.length_c   1.000
_cell.angle_alpha   90.00
_cell.angle_beta   90.00
_cell.angle_gamma   90.00
#
_symmetry.space_group_name_H-M   'P 1'
#
loop_
_entity.id
_entity.type
_entity.pdbx_description
1 polymer ?
#
loop_
_entity_poly.entity_id
_entity_poly.type
_entity_poly.pdbx_seq_one_letter_code
_entity_poly.pdbx_strand_id
1 'polypeptide(L)'
;MKIERRSKLEKTAIFIALGFEFLGLVLGGAFLGYIIEKKFKIQEGVGSAIGTLIGLAVALFTTIRILIYIQKNHMTKQKIQK
;
A
#
# COMPACT_ATOMS: atom_id res chain seq x y z
N MET A 1 -28.44 -12.73 6.78
CA MET A 1 -27.92 -11.57 7.57
C MET A 1 -26.50 -11.76 8.16
N LYS A 2 -26.16 -12.91 8.77
CA LYS A 2 -24.83 -13.13 9.40
C LYS A 2 -23.66 -13.25 8.40
N ILE A 3 -23.92 -13.88 7.24
CA ILE A 3 -22.94 -14.12 6.17
C ILE A 3 -22.58 -12.81 5.44
N GLU A 4 -23.58 -11.98 5.14
CA GLU A 4 -23.42 -10.71 4.45
C GLU A 4 -22.60 -9.69 5.28
N ARG A 5 -22.84 -9.64 6.60
CA ARG A 5 -22.05 -8.85 7.54
C ARG A 5 -20.58 -9.26 7.60
N ARG A 6 -20.26 -10.57 7.56
CA ARG A 6 -18.86 -11.04 7.51
C ARG A 6 -18.13 -10.52 6.27
N SER A 7 -18.77 -10.59 5.09
CA SER A 7 -18.14 -10.12 3.83
C SER A 7 -17.85 -8.62 3.84
N LYS A 8 -18.69 -7.82 4.53
CA LYS A 8 -18.51 -6.37 4.64
C LYS A 8 -17.33 -6.03 5.55
N LEU A 9 -17.21 -6.75 6.68
CA LEU A 9 -16.09 -6.61 7.61
C LEU A 9 -14.75 -7.02 6.98
N GLU A 10 -14.72 -8.11 6.22
CA GLU A 10 -13.52 -8.55 5.49
C GLU A 10 -13.04 -7.51 4.49
N LYS A 11 -13.95 -6.90 3.71
CA LYS A 11 -13.61 -5.81 2.78
C LYS A 11 -13.05 -4.58 3.50
N THR A 12 -13.67 -4.20 4.62
CA THR A 12 -13.18 -3.09 5.44
C THR A 12 -11.79 -3.38 6.01
N ALA A 13 -11.55 -4.60 6.50
CA ALA A 13 -10.24 -5.00 7.03
C ALA A 13 -9.15 -4.94 5.94
N ILE A 14 -9.44 -5.40 4.72
CA ILE A 14 -8.52 -5.30 3.58
C ILE A 14 -8.20 -3.84 3.26
N PHE A 15 -9.21 -2.97 3.25
CA PHE A 15 -9.01 -1.55 2.97
C PHE A 15 -8.16 -0.86 4.05
N ILE A 16 -8.40 -1.19 5.33
CA ILE A 16 -7.59 -0.70 6.45
C ILE A 16 -6.15 -1.20 6.35
N ALA A 17 -5.95 -2.49 6.06
CA ALA A 17 -4.62 -3.08 5.90
C ALA A 17 -3.85 -2.40 4.75
N LEU A 18 -4.50 -2.18 3.60
CA LEU A 18 -3.93 -1.42 2.49
C LEU A 18 -3.55 0.01 2.89
N GLY A 19 -4.39 0.67 3.69
CA GLY A 19 -4.09 2.01 4.22
C GLY A 19 -2.82 2.01 5.09
N PHE A 20 -2.68 1.05 6.00
CA PHE A 20 -1.48 0.92 6.83
C PHE A 20 -0.23 0.57 6.01
N GLU A 21 -0.35 -0.32 5.04
CA GLU A 21 0.75 -0.68 4.15
C GLU A 21 1.21 0.53 3.32
N PHE A 22 0.25 1.29 2.78
CA PHE A 22 0.53 2.52 2.04
C PHE A 22 1.28 3.54 2.90
N LEU A 23 0.74 3.82 4.10
CA LEU A 23 1.38 4.76 5.04
C LEU A 23 2.76 4.26 5.48
N GLY A 24 2.89 2.97 5.77
CA GLY A 24 4.16 2.36 6.20
C GLY A 24 5.25 2.47 5.12
N LEU A 25 4.90 2.27 3.85
CA LEU A 25 5.84 2.40 2.74
C LEU A 25 6.26 3.86 2.49
N VAL A 26 5.32 4.81 2.56
CA VAL A 26 5.63 6.24 2.40
C VAL A 26 6.50 6.75 3.56
N LEU A 27 6.10 6.48 4.80
CA LEU A 27 6.83 6.89 5.99
C LEU A 27 8.18 6.16 6.12
N GLY A 28 8.22 4.87 5.78
CA GLY A 28 9.45 4.09 5.74
C GLY A 28 10.42 4.64 4.68
N GLY A 29 9.93 5.02 3.51
CA GLY A 29 10.72 5.69 2.48
C GLY A 29 11.29 7.02 2.97
N ALA A 30 10.46 7.88 3.57
CA ALA A 30 10.90 9.14 4.15
C ALA A 30 11.98 8.94 5.23
N PHE A 31 11.77 7.96 6.12
CA PHE A 31 12.70 7.64 7.20
C PHE A 31 14.04 7.11 6.70
N LEU A 32 14.03 6.19 5.73
CA LEU A 32 15.26 5.70 5.10
C LEU A 32 15.98 6.82 4.34
N GLY A 33 15.23 7.67 3.65
CA GLY A 33 15.74 8.86 3.00
C GLY A 33 16.45 9.81 3.96
N TYR A 34 15.87 10.04 5.14
CA TYR A 34 16.50 10.81 6.22
C TYR A 34 17.79 10.16 6.74
N ILE A 35 17.81 8.83 6.94
CA ILE A 35 19.03 8.12 7.37
C ILE A 35 20.14 8.27 6.33
N ILE A 36 19.81 8.11 5.04
CA ILE A 36 20.75 8.27 3.93
C ILE A 36 21.28 9.71 3.90
N GLU A 37 20.40 10.71 4.04
CA GLU A 37 20.78 12.12 4.11
C GLU A 37 21.85 12.38 5.17
N LYS A 38 21.61 11.91 6.41
CA LYS A 38 22.56 12.07 7.52
C LYS A 38 23.85 11.28 7.29
N LYS A 39 23.77 10.09 6.68
CA LYS A 39 24.94 9.25 6.40
C LYS A 39 25.87 9.85 5.34
N PHE A 40 25.30 10.42 4.27
CA PHE A 40 26.06 10.95 3.12
C PHE A 40 26.23 12.47 3.14
N LYS A 41 25.77 13.15 4.20
CA LYS A 41 25.83 14.62 4.35
C LYS A 41 25.20 15.36 3.16
N ILE A 42 24.08 14.83 2.67
CA ILE A 42 23.27 15.47 1.61
C ILE A 42 22.60 16.73 2.21
N GLN A 43 22.21 17.67 1.34
CA GLN A 43 21.41 18.83 1.74
C GLN A 43 20.18 18.42 2.57
N GLU A 44 19.94 19.17 3.63
CA GLU A 44 18.86 18.89 4.58
C GLU A 44 17.49 18.85 3.89
N GLY A 45 16.71 17.82 4.20
CA GLY A 45 15.37 17.58 3.66
C GLY A 45 15.33 16.90 2.29
N VAL A 46 16.43 16.88 1.53
CA VAL A 46 16.46 16.28 0.18
C VAL A 46 16.34 14.77 0.25
N GLY A 47 17.03 14.11 1.18
CA GLY A 47 16.97 12.66 1.29
C GLY A 47 15.59 12.20 1.74
N SER A 48 14.98 12.89 2.71
CA SER A 48 13.60 12.61 3.13
C SER A 48 12.59 12.82 2.00
N ALA A 49 12.72 13.92 1.22
CA ALA A 49 11.84 14.19 0.09
C ALA A 49 11.93 13.10 -1.00
N ILE A 50 13.13 12.73 -1.41
CA ILE A 50 13.35 11.65 -2.39
C ILE A 50 12.86 10.31 -1.84
N GLY A 51 13.18 10.01 -0.58
CA GLY A 51 12.73 8.80 0.10
C GLY A 51 11.20 8.70 0.14
N THR A 52 10.50 9.80 0.41
CA THR A 52 9.04 9.88 0.39
C THR A 52 8.49 9.61 -1.01
N LEU A 53 9.08 10.19 -2.06
CA LEU A 53 8.66 9.96 -3.45
C LEU A 53 8.83 8.50 -3.87
N ILE A 54 9.95 7.88 -3.50
CA ILE A 54 10.19 6.46 -3.77
C ILE A 54 9.20 5.59 -2.97
N GLY A 55 9.02 5.87 -1.69
CA GLY A 55 8.05 5.19 -0.83
C GLY A 55 6.63 5.28 -1.39
N LEU A 56 6.23 6.46 -1.89
CA LEU A 56 4.96 6.69 -2.56
C LEU A 56 4.82 5.88 -3.85
N ALA A 57 5.84 5.87 -4.71
CA ALA A 57 5.81 5.08 -5.95
C ALA A 57 5.64 3.58 -5.67
N VAL A 58 6.37 3.05 -4.68
CA VAL A 58 6.24 1.65 -4.25
C VAL A 58 4.87 1.39 -3.63
N ALA A 59 4.38 2.26 -2.76
CA ALA A 59 3.06 2.14 -2.13
C ALA A 59 1.93 2.08 -3.18
N LEU A 60 1.98 2.97 -4.17
CA LEU A 60 1.01 3.00 -5.28
C LEU A 60 1.10 1.73 -6.12
N PHE A 61 2.31 1.30 -6.49
CA PHE A 61 2.52 0.08 -7.28
C PHE A 61 1.94 -1.16 -6.56
N THR A 62 2.26 -1.33 -5.28
CA THR A 62 1.78 -2.45 -4.45
C THR A 62 0.26 -2.40 -4.32
N THR A 63 -0.30 -1.23 -4.03
CA THR A 63 -1.76 -1.04 -3.91
C THR A 63 -2.48 -1.41 -5.21
N ILE A 64 -2.00 -0.93 -6.35
CA ILE A 64 -2.59 -1.24 -7.67
C ILE A 64 -2.52 -2.74 -7.95
N ARG A 65 -1.39 -3.39 -7.67
CA ARG A 65 -1.23 -4.85 -7.86
C ARG A 65 -2.23 -5.64 -7.02
N ILE A 66 -2.44 -5.25 -5.77
CA ILE A 66 -3.41 -5.91 -4.89
C ILE A 66 -4.84 -5.69 -5.39
N LEU A 67 -5.19 -4.47 -5.82
CA LEU A 67 -6.51 -4.18 -6.38
C LEU A 67 -6.79 -5.00 -7.65
N ILE A 68 -5.82 -5.10 -8.57
CA ILE A 68 -5.92 -5.94 -9.77
C ILE A 68 -6.12 -7.42 -9.40
N TYR A 69 -5.36 -7.91 -8.42
CA TYR A 69 -5.47 -9.29 -7.95
C TYR A 69 -6.87 -9.57 -7.38
N ILE A 70 -7.39 -8.67 -6.54
CA ILE A 70 -8.74 -8.76 -5.98
C ILE A 70 -9.79 -8.77 -7.10
N GLN A 71 -9.69 -7.85 -8.06
CA GLN A 71 -10.62 -7.78 -9.20
C GLN A 71 -10.61 -9.07 -10.04
N LYS A 72 -9.42 -9.58 -10.37
CA LYS A 72 -9.28 -10.82 -11.15
C LYS A 72 -9.92 -12.00 -10.42
N ASN A 73 -9.64 -12.16 -9.13
CA ASN A 73 -10.23 -13.22 -8.31
C ASN A 73 -11.75 -13.13 -8.21
N HIS A 74 -12.31 -11.91 -8.14
CA HIS A 74 -13.75 -11.72 -8.17
C HIS A 74 -14.37 -12.14 -9.51
N MET A 75 -13.74 -11.82 -10.65
CA MET A 75 -14.22 -12.23 -11.97
C MET A 75 -14.15 -13.75 -12.17
N THR A 76 -13.09 -14.41 -11.70
CA THR A 76 -12.96 -15.87 -11.79
C THR A 76 -14.04 -16.57 -10.98
N LYS A 77 -14.38 -16.09 -9.78
CA LYS A 77 -15.46 -16.66 -8.96
C LYS A 77 -16.84 -16.53 -9.63
N GLN A 78 -17.13 -15.41 -10.30
CA GLN A 78 -18.40 -15.24 -11.02
C GLN A 78 -18.53 -16.19 -12.23
N LYS A 79 -17.42 -16.52 -12.89
CA LYS A 79 -17.42 -17.40 -14.07
C LYS A 79 -17.62 -18.88 -13.72
N ILE A 80 -17.30 -19.29 -12.49
CA ILE A 80 -17.47 -20.67 -11.99
C ILE A 80 -18.88 -20.90 -11.41
N GLN A 81 -19.58 -19.82 -11.04
CA GLN A 81 -20.95 -19.89 -10.50
C GLN A 81 -22.06 -19.75 -11.57
N LYS A 82 -21.68 -19.57 -12.85
CA LYS A 82 -22.58 -19.66 -14.01
C LYS A 82 -22.38 -21.01 -14.68
#